data_AF-A0A7J3CUQ8-F1
#
_entry.id   AF-A0A7J3CUQ8-F1
#
_cell.length_a   1.000
_cell.length_b   1.000
_cell.length_c   1.000
_cell.angle_alpha   90.00
_cell.angle_beta   90.00
_cell.angle_gamma   90.00
#
_symmetry.space_group_name_H-M   'P 1'
#
loop_
_entity.id
_entity.type
_entity.pdbx_description
1 polymer ?
#
loop_
_entity_poly.entity_id
_entity_poly.type
_entity_poly.pdbx_seq_one_letter_code
_entity_poly.pdbx_strand_id
1 'polypeptide(L)'
;MRRKLVKKVLVITIMVLIIVVSIFISSCVKEKPSEEKSTKTDTEGKPSLENIVSYANVYQDYTNEDLEKLKRFDIVAIEPYYVPNKQFLSELKSSGTIILAYVSIGEADNERRYWADWEPTNNTPDNPAIPRTTVAEDDPTFIGEDPGWEGSYFVDASNPKWH
;
A
#
# COMPACT_ATOMS: atom_id res chain seq x y z
N MET A 1 16.66 -12.00 -61.07
CA MET A 1 15.39 -12.07 -60.31
C MET A 1 15.53 -12.51 -58.85
N ARG A 2 16.38 -13.50 -58.49
CA ARG A 2 16.44 -14.07 -57.13
C ARG A 2 16.76 -13.09 -55.97
N ARG A 3 17.65 -12.11 -56.15
CA ARG A 3 18.03 -11.15 -55.06
C ARG A 3 16.90 -10.21 -54.59
N LYS A 4 15.97 -9.83 -55.48
CA LYS A 4 14.82 -8.98 -55.11
C LYS A 4 13.78 -9.78 -54.31
N LEU A 5 13.64 -11.08 -54.59
CA LEU A 5 12.72 -11.97 -53.88
C LEU A 5 13.22 -12.26 -52.46
N VAL A 6 14.52 -12.54 -52.30
CA VAL A 6 15.14 -12.78 -50.98
C VAL A 6 15.03 -11.57 -50.06
N LYS A 7 15.24 -10.35 -50.58
CA LYS A 7 15.05 -9.11 -49.80
C LYS A 7 13.59 -8.90 -49.36
N LYS A 8 12.62 -9.20 -50.23
CA LYS A 8 11.19 -9.09 -49.88
C LYS A 8 10.78 -10.10 -48.82
N VAL A 9 11.23 -11.35 -48.94
CA VAL A 9 10.93 -12.39 -47.95
C VAL A 9 11.56 -12.05 -46.59
N LEU A 10 12.82 -11.61 -46.55
CA LEU A 10 13.50 -11.23 -45.31
C LEU A 10 12.82 -10.06 -44.59
N VAL A 11 12.36 -9.05 -45.33
CA VAL A 11 11.63 -7.90 -44.76
C VAL A 11 10.28 -8.34 -44.17
N ILE A 12 9.57 -9.25 -44.85
CA ILE A 12 8.30 -9.78 -44.35
C ILE A 12 8.52 -10.60 -43.07
N THR A 13 9.55 -11.45 -43.02
CA THR A 13 9.83 -12.26 -41.83
C THR A 13 10.21 -11.39 -40.61
N ILE A 14 10.99 -10.33 -40.82
CA ILE A 14 11.35 -9.39 -39.75
C ILE A 14 10.12 -8.60 -39.28
N MET A 15 9.25 -8.15 -40.19
CA MET A 15 8.02 -7.44 -39.78
C MET A 15 7.05 -8.35 -39.01
N VAL A 16 6.88 -9.60 -39.42
CA VAL A 16 6.03 -10.56 -38.70
C VAL A 16 6.61 -10.84 -37.30
N LEU A 17 7.93 -10.98 -37.17
CA LEU A 17 8.57 -11.19 -35.87
C LEU A 17 8.41 -9.97 -34.94
N ILE A 18 8.54 -8.74 -35.46
CA ILE A 18 8.29 -7.51 -34.70
C ILE A 18 6.83 -7.43 -34.25
N ILE A 19 5.87 -7.76 -35.13
CA ILE A 19 4.44 -7.73 -34.80
C ILE A 19 4.12 -8.78 -33.72
N VAL A 20 4.66 -9.99 -33.82
CA VAL A 20 4.42 -11.05 -32.81
C VAL A 20 5.05 -10.69 -31.46
N VAL A 21 6.26 -10.11 -31.43
CA VAL A 21 6.88 -9.63 -30.18
C VAL A 21 6.10 -8.46 -29.58
N SER A 22 5.53 -7.58 -30.42
CA SER A 22 4.69 -6.46 -29.96
C SER A 22 3.36 -6.92 -29.36
N ILE A 23 2.77 -8.00 -29.89
CA ILE A 23 1.53 -8.59 -29.37
C ILE A 23 1.79 -9.33 -28.04
N PHE A 24 2.96 -9.94 -27.85
CA PHE A 24 3.30 -10.68 -26.63
C PHE A 24 3.71 -9.82 -25.43
N ILE A 25 4.18 -8.57 -25.63
CA ILE A 25 4.40 -7.63 -24.52
C ILE A 25 3.07 -7.09 -23.97
N SER A 26 1.96 -7.26 -24.70
CA SER A 26 0.64 -6.73 -24.33
C SER A 26 -0.22 -7.68 -23.47
N SER A 27 0.36 -8.77 -22.93
CA SER A 27 -0.34 -9.67 -22.01
C SER A 27 0.20 -9.54 -20.58
N CYS A 28 -0.66 -8.98 -19.72
CA CYS A 28 -0.59 -8.95 -18.24
C CYS A 28 0.24 -7.84 -17.55
N VAL A 29 -0.01 -6.59 -17.92
CA VAL A 29 -0.17 -5.51 -16.91
C VAL A 29 -1.37 -4.70 -17.34
N LYS A 30 -2.48 -4.78 -16.60
CA LYS A 30 -3.65 -3.92 -16.86
C LYS A 30 -3.43 -2.62 -16.10
N GLU A 31 -2.63 -1.74 -16.68
CA GLU A 31 -2.42 -0.39 -16.14
C GLU A 31 -3.74 0.40 -16.25
N LYS A 32 -4.04 1.19 -15.21
CA LYS A 32 -5.16 2.13 -15.19
C LYS A 32 -5.10 3.01 -16.46
N PRO A 33 -6.21 3.22 -17.18
CA PRO A 33 -6.22 4.15 -18.32
C PRO A 33 -5.74 5.53 -17.87
N SER A 34 -4.87 6.19 -18.64
CA SER A 34 -4.45 7.56 -18.36
C SER A 34 -5.66 8.48 -18.39
N GLU A 35 -6.01 9.08 -17.25
CA GLU A 35 -7.19 9.95 -17.11
C GLU A 35 -6.98 11.28 -17.83
N GLU A 36 -7.93 11.59 -18.72
CA GLU A 36 -8.21 12.94 -19.21
C GLU A 36 -8.60 13.83 -18.03
N LYS A 37 -8.04 15.04 -17.98
CA LYS A 37 -8.12 15.98 -16.86
C LYS A 37 -9.58 16.41 -16.60
N SER A 38 -10.28 15.66 -15.76
CA SER A 38 -11.62 15.98 -15.29
C SER A 38 -11.55 17.09 -14.24
N THR A 39 -12.03 18.29 -14.59
CA THR A 39 -12.35 19.34 -13.62
C THR A 39 -13.58 18.92 -12.82
N LYS A 40 -13.40 18.13 -11.76
CA LYS A 40 -14.43 17.88 -10.75
C LYS A 40 -14.17 18.78 -9.54
N THR A 41 -15.13 19.67 -9.29
CA THR A 41 -15.31 20.45 -8.08
C THR A 41 -15.43 19.56 -6.84
N ASP A 42 -14.68 19.90 -5.80
CA ASP A 42 -14.62 19.25 -4.48
C ASP A 42 -16.00 19.20 -3.79
N THR A 43 -16.73 18.13 -4.04
CA THR A 43 -17.69 17.58 -3.08
C THR A 43 -17.11 16.23 -2.71
N GLU A 44 -16.61 16.08 -1.48
CA GLU A 44 -16.06 14.82 -0.97
C GLU A 44 -17.19 13.76 -0.90
N GLY A 45 -17.50 13.17 -2.05
CA GLY A 45 -18.33 11.98 -2.12
C GLY A 45 -17.62 10.84 -1.40
N LYS A 46 -18.38 10.04 -0.64
CA LYS A 46 -17.83 8.84 0.00
C LYS A 46 -17.10 7.99 -1.07
N PRO A 47 -15.89 7.48 -0.78
CA PRO A 47 -15.20 6.59 -1.71
C PRO A 47 -16.10 5.39 -2.05
N SER A 48 -16.29 5.13 -3.34
CA SER A 48 -17.06 3.98 -3.83
C SER A 48 -16.15 2.76 -3.94
N LEU A 49 -16.64 1.59 -3.53
CA LEU A 49 -15.96 0.31 -3.75
C LEU A 49 -16.42 -0.38 -5.05
N GLU A 50 -17.18 0.31 -5.89
CA GLU A 50 -17.55 -0.19 -7.20
C GLU A 50 -16.34 -0.18 -8.15
N ASN A 51 -16.21 -1.23 -8.97
CA ASN A 51 -15.16 -1.37 -10.00
C ASN A 51 -13.71 -1.40 -9.47
N ILE A 52 -13.51 -1.72 -8.19
CA ILE A 52 -12.19 -2.03 -7.63
C ILE A 52 -11.70 -3.35 -8.24
N VAL A 53 -10.55 -3.33 -8.90
CA VAL A 53 -9.95 -4.51 -9.56
C VAL A 53 -8.51 -4.76 -9.13
N SER A 54 -7.91 -3.83 -8.39
CA SER A 54 -6.52 -3.88 -7.98
C SER A 54 -6.32 -3.39 -6.54
N TYR A 55 -5.43 -4.06 -5.83
CA TYR A 55 -5.02 -3.65 -4.49
C TYR A 55 -3.52 -3.89 -4.29
N ALA A 56 -2.92 -3.13 -3.37
CA ALA A 56 -1.57 -3.37 -2.88
C ALA A 56 -1.51 -3.16 -1.36
N ASN A 57 -0.48 -3.73 -0.75
CA ASN A 57 -0.13 -3.49 0.63
C ASN A 57 1.36 -3.16 0.72
N VAL A 58 1.70 -2.18 1.54
CA VAL A 58 3.07 -1.80 1.86
C VAL A 58 3.08 -1.35 3.31
N TYR A 59 4.07 -1.80 4.07
CA TYR A 59 4.08 -1.57 5.51
C TYR A 59 5.34 -0.84 5.97
N GLN A 60 6.33 -0.61 5.13
CA GLN A 60 7.61 0.00 5.50
C GLN A 60 8.23 0.72 4.29
N ASP A 61 9.30 1.49 4.54
CA ASP A 61 10.22 2.02 3.52
C ASP A 61 9.59 2.83 2.37
N TYR A 62 8.57 3.66 2.66
CA TYR A 62 7.93 4.48 1.63
C TYR A 62 8.89 5.46 0.97
N THR A 63 9.12 5.28 -0.32
CA THR A 63 9.87 6.22 -1.16
C THR A 63 8.95 6.97 -2.13
N ASN A 64 9.49 7.99 -2.81
CA ASN A 64 8.79 8.63 -3.93
C ASN A 64 8.54 7.67 -5.09
N GLU A 65 9.38 6.63 -5.26
CA GLU A 65 9.15 5.60 -6.28
C GLU A 65 7.93 4.74 -5.91
N ASP A 66 7.78 4.41 -4.62
CA ASP A 66 6.62 3.65 -4.13
C ASP A 66 5.34 4.45 -4.29
N LEU A 67 5.36 5.76 -4.04
CA LEU A 67 4.21 6.62 -4.32
C LEU A 67 3.72 6.46 -5.76
N GLU A 68 4.61 6.51 -6.74
CA GLU A 68 4.26 6.35 -8.17
C GLU A 68 3.76 4.95 -8.52
N LYS A 69 4.21 3.91 -7.82
CA LYS A 69 3.68 2.55 -7.97
C LYS A 69 2.29 2.44 -7.34
N LEU A 70 2.10 2.98 -6.13
CA LEU A 70 0.86 2.89 -5.36
C LEU A 70 -0.31 3.62 -6.03
N LYS A 71 -0.04 4.75 -6.70
CA LYS A 71 -1.04 5.50 -7.50
C LYS A 71 -1.70 4.68 -8.63
N ARG A 72 -1.15 3.51 -8.96
CA ARG A 72 -1.66 2.61 -10.01
C ARG A 72 -2.73 1.63 -9.51
N PHE A 73 -2.91 1.53 -8.20
CA PHE A 73 -3.87 0.61 -7.56
C PHE A 73 -5.13 1.36 -7.16
N ASP A 74 -6.26 0.66 -7.14
CA ASP A 74 -7.53 1.24 -6.70
C ASP A 74 -7.57 1.37 -5.16
N ILE A 75 -7.03 0.37 -4.45
CA ILE A 75 -6.93 0.33 -2.99
C ILE A 75 -5.49 0.07 -2.57
N VAL A 76 -5.04 0.77 -1.53
CA VAL A 76 -3.74 0.53 -0.89
C VAL A 76 -3.89 0.45 0.62
N ALA A 77 -3.39 -0.63 1.21
CA ALA A 77 -3.24 -0.77 2.66
C ALA A 77 -1.83 -0.31 3.07
N ILE A 78 -1.76 0.60 4.02
CA ILE A 78 -0.51 1.23 4.47
C ILE A 78 -0.36 1.13 5.99
N GLU A 79 0.87 0.91 6.46
CA GLU A 79 1.24 1.17 7.85
C GLU A 79 1.42 2.68 8.08
N PRO A 80 0.54 3.33 8.87
CA PRO A 80 0.60 4.78 9.07
C PRO A 80 1.88 5.29 9.77
N TYR A 81 2.54 4.50 10.63
CA TYR A 81 3.71 4.96 11.41
C TYR A 81 4.93 5.27 10.54
N TYR A 82 5.09 4.59 9.39
CA TYR A 82 6.23 4.81 8.50
C TYR A 82 5.92 5.77 7.33
N VAL A 83 4.70 6.30 7.24
CA VAL A 83 4.35 7.28 6.20
C VAL A 83 5.24 8.53 6.34
N PRO A 84 5.90 9.00 5.27
CA PRO A 84 6.97 9.98 5.42
C PRO A 84 6.47 11.39 5.71
N ASN A 85 5.26 11.74 5.27
CA ASN A 85 4.62 13.04 5.53
C ASN A 85 3.18 13.06 5.02
N LYS A 86 2.44 14.12 5.38
CA LYS A 86 1.06 14.35 4.90
C LYS A 86 0.97 14.58 3.38
N GLN A 87 2.03 15.07 2.74
CA GLN A 87 2.04 15.31 1.29
C GLN A 87 1.97 13.99 0.51
N PHE A 88 2.67 12.94 0.97
CA PHE A 88 2.57 11.59 0.41
C PHE A 88 1.11 11.10 0.37
N LEU A 89 0.40 11.21 1.50
CA LEU A 89 -1.01 10.80 1.58
C LEU A 89 -1.92 11.66 0.71
N SER A 90 -1.65 12.96 0.64
CA SER A 90 -2.40 13.91 -0.20
C SER A 90 -2.28 13.57 -1.69
N GLU A 91 -1.05 13.27 -2.14
CA GLU A 91 -0.80 12.87 -3.53
C GLU A 91 -1.40 11.50 -3.86
N LEU A 92 -1.33 10.56 -2.94
CA LEU A 92 -1.92 9.24 -3.12
C LEU A 92 -3.46 9.35 -3.18
N LYS A 93 -4.09 10.09 -2.27
CA LYS A 93 -5.55 10.32 -2.27
C LYS A 93 -6.00 11.04 -3.54
N SER A 94 -5.26 12.06 -3.99
CA SER A 94 -5.63 12.84 -5.18
C SER A 94 -5.51 12.06 -6.50
N SER A 95 -4.79 10.94 -6.53
CA SER A 95 -4.77 10.01 -7.68
C SER A 95 -6.06 9.17 -7.84
N GLY A 96 -6.99 9.28 -6.88
CA GLY A 96 -8.20 8.45 -6.80
C GLY A 96 -7.98 7.11 -6.10
N THR A 97 -6.81 6.89 -5.51
CA THR A 97 -6.52 5.68 -4.71
C THR A 97 -7.23 5.75 -3.36
N ILE A 98 -7.91 4.68 -2.98
CA ILE A 98 -8.49 4.51 -1.64
C ILE A 98 -7.40 4.01 -0.69
N ILE A 99 -7.16 4.76 0.38
CA ILE A 99 -6.12 4.46 1.37
C ILE A 99 -6.76 3.80 2.58
N LEU A 100 -6.27 2.62 2.96
CA LEU A 100 -6.62 1.91 4.18
C LEU A 100 -5.44 1.95 5.15
N ALA A 101 -5.66 2.43 6.37
CA ALA A 101 -4.64 2.35 7.42
C ALA A 101 -4.69 0.96 8.07
N TYR A 102 -3.54 0.29 8.11
CA TYR A 102 -3.38 -0.95 8.85
C TYR A 102 -3.47 -0.69 10.35
N VAL A 103 -4.21 -1.55 11.05
CA VAL A 103 -4.33 -1.59 12.50
C VAL A 103 -4.44 -3.06 12.89
N SER A 104 -3.53 -3.54 13.73
CA SER A 104 -3.70 -4.84 14.40
C SER A 104 -4.69 -4.68 15.55
N ILE A 105 -5.76 -5.48 15.54
CA ILE A 105 -6.79 -5.49 16.58
C ILE A 105 -6.71 -6.73 17.48
N GLY A 106 -5.92 -7.74 17.08
CA GLY A 106 -5.75 -8.99 17.82
C GLY A 106 -4.39 -9.12 18.49
N GLU A 107 -3.46 -8.20 18.18
CA GLU A 107 -2.13 -8.19 18.74
C GLU A 107 -1.67 -6.76 19.05
N ALA A 108 -0.86 -6.65 20.11
CA ALA A 108 -0.20 -5.43 20.53
C ALA A 108 1.30 -5.52 20.19
N ASP A 109 1.79 -4.57 19.41
CA ASP A 109 3.15 -4.53 18.84
C ASP A 109 3.99 -3.52 19.63
N ASN A 110 5.11 -3.94 20.23
CA ASN A 110 5.95 -3.11 21.11
C ASN A 110 6.50 -1.82 20.47
N GLU A 111 6.43 -1.66 19.15
CA GLU A 111 6.82 -0.43 18.45
C GLU A 111 5.72 0.64 18.38
N ARG A 112 4.58 0.45 19.06
CA ARG A 112 3.43 1.39 19.03
C ARG A 112 3.42 2.38 20.19
N ARG A 113 2.80 3.55 19.97
CA ARG A 113 2.71 4.66 20.94
C ARG A 113 2.08 4.31 22.29
N TYR A 114 1.25 3.27 22.34
CA TYR A 114 0.66 2.82 23.60
C TYR A 114 1.67 2.04 24.47
N TRP A 115 2.90 1.81 24.05
CA TRP A 115 3.97 1.26 24.89
C TRP A 115 4.75 2.34 25.64
N ALA A 116 5.21 2.00 26.84
CA ALA A 116 5.90 2.92 27.74
C ALA A 116 7.24 3.41 27.20
N ASP A 117 8.01 2.52 26.58
CA ASP A 117 9.34 2.75 26.00
C ASP A 117 9.29 3.20 24.53
N TRP A 118 8.10 3.43 23.98
CA TRP A 118 7.96 4.01 22.65
C TRP A 118 8.47 5.46 22.62
N GLU A 119 9.28 5.75 21.61
CA GLU A 119 9.83 7.08 21.34
C GLU A 119 9.15 7.73 20.13
N PRO A 120 8.78 9.02 20.20
CA PRO A 120 8.17 9.72 19.09
C PRO A 120 9.13 9.92 17.93
N THR A 121 8.57 9.84 16.72
CA THR A 121 9.30 10.16 15.49
C THR A 121 8.79 11.47 14.90
N ASN A 122 9.50 12.03 13.92
CA ASN A 122 9.04 13.22 13.20
C ASN A 122 7.69 13.02 12.50
N ASN A 123 7.41 11.79 12.04
CA ASN A 123 6.20 11.45 11.31
C ASN A 123 5.05 11.08 12.24
N THR A 124 5.38 10.59 13.44
CA THR A 124 4.45 10.12 14.45
C THR A 124 4.76 10.82 15.77
N PRO A 125 4.40 12.12 15.91
CA PRO A 125 4.72 12.91 17.11
C PRO A 125 3.95 12.39 18.32
N ASP A 126 4.48 12.61 19.52
CA ASP A 126 3.83 12.16 20.75
C ASP A 126 2.41 12.73 20.91
N ASN A 127 1.53 11.94 21.51
CA ASN A 127 0.20 12.38 21.91
C ASN A 127 -0.01 11.98 23.38
N PRO A 128 0.12 12.93 24.33
CA PRO A 128 0.09 12.64 25.75
C PRO A 128 -1.29 12.18 26.25
N ALA A 129 -2.34 12.25 25.41
CA ALA A 129 -3.66 11.73 25.74
C ALA A 129 -3.78 10.22 25.60
N ILE A 130 -2.80 9.54 24.96
CA ILE A 130 -2.80 8.08 24.81
C ILE A 130 -2.10 7.47 26.02
N PRO A 131 -2.79 6.65 26.83
CA PRO A 131 -2.16 5.94 27.94
C PRO A 131 -1.04 5.02 27.44
N ARG A 132 0.07 4.98 28.17
CA ARG A 132 1.18 4.06 27.90
C ARG A 132 1.12 2.87 28.85
N THR A 133 1.47 1.69 28.35
CA THR A 133 1.46 0.43 29.08
C THR A 133 2.83 -0.25 29.01
N THR A 134 3.13 -1.08 30.00
CA THR A 134 4.18 -2.10 29.96
C THR A 134 3.51 -3.47 29.99
N VAL A 135 4.11 -4.50 29.39
CA VAL A 135 3.61 -5.86 29.57
C VAL A 135 3.88 -6.23 31.02
N ALA A 136 2.82 -6.50 31.77
CA ALA A 136 2.94 -7.08 33.10
C ALA A 136 2.41 -8.52 33.04
N GLU A 137 3.07 -9.44 33.75
CA GLU A 137 2.69 -10.86 33.76
C GLU A 137 1.26 -11.08 34.28
N ASP A 138 0.70 -10.14 35.04
CA ASP A 138 -0.64 -10.18 35.61
C ASP A 138 -1.67 -9.28 34.87
N ASP A 139 -1.28 -8.63 33.78
CA ASP A 139 -2.21 -7.83 32.98
C ASP A 139 -3.08 -8.74 32.10
N PRO A 140 -4.40 -8.84 32.36
CA PRO A 140 -5.29 -9.75 31.63
C PRO A 140 -5.52 -9.31 30.18
N THR A 141 -4.99 -8.16 29.76
CA THR A 141 -5.03 -7.71 28.36
C THR A 141 -4.15 -8.56 27.48
N PHE A 142 -3.00 -9.02 27.98
CA PHE A 142 -2.01 -9.76 27.21
C PHE A 142 -2.14 -11.26 27.50
N ILE A 143 -2.30 -12.05 26.44
CA ILE A 143 -2.40 -13.52 26.52
C ILE A 143 -1.02 -14.16 26.48
N GLY A 144 -0.10 -13.57 25.70
CA GLY A 144 1.28 -14.02 25.55
C GLY A 144 1.93 -13.43 24.29
N GLU A 145 3.26 -13.51 24.22
CA GLU A 145 4.02 -13.09 23.04
C GLU A 145 3.77 -14.04 21.84
N ASP A 146 3.69 -13.49 20.63
CA ASP A 146 3.62 -14.27 19.40
C ASP A 146 5.01 -14.85 19.06
N PRO A 147 5.19 -16.19 19.07
CA PRO A 147 6.48 -16.80 18.71
C PRO A 147 6.90 -16.57 17.25
N GLY A 148 5.98 -16.14 16.38
CA GLY A 148 6.26 -15.78 14.99
C GLY A 148 6.71 -14.34 14.79
N TRP A 149 6.47 -13.47 15.76
CA TRP A 149 6.68 -12.02 15.67
C TRP A 149 7.17 -11.48 17.02
N GLU A 150 8.49 -11.50 17.20
CA GLU A 150 9.16 -10.97 18.40
C GLU A 150 8.67 -9.54 18.70
N GLY A 151 8.29 -9.28 19.96
CA GLY A 151 7.74 -8.00 20.39
C GLY A 151 6.24 -7.81 20.13
N SER A 152 5.57 -8.73 19.42
CA SER A 152 4.11 -8.75 19.28
C SER A 152 3.47 -9.63 20.35
N TYR A 153 2.35 -9.20 20.91
CA TYR A 153 1.63 -9.91 21.97
C TYR A 153 0.18 -10.12 21.58
N PHE A 154 -0.31 -11.35 21.64
CA PHE A 154 -1.74 -11.62 21.53
C PHE A 154 -2.49 -10.91 22.64
N VAL A 155 -3.60 -10.26 22.30
CA VAL A 155 -4.45 -9.56 23.26
C VAL A 155 -5.84 -10.17 23.36
N ASP A 156 -6.44 -10.09 24.54
CA ASP A 156 -7.87 -10.32 24.70
C ASP A 156 -8.64 -9.14 24.10
N ALA A 157 -9.06 -9.29 22.84
CA ALA A 157 -9.83 -8.28 22.13
C ALA A 157 -11.23 -8.01 22.73
N SER A 158 -11.65 -8.74 23.76
CA SER A 158 -12.86 -8.44 24.54
C SER A 158 -12.59 -7.59 25.78
N ASN A 159 -11.32 -7.42 26.17
CA ASN A 159 -10.93 -6.63 27.33
C ASN A 159 -11.16 -5.13 27.05
N PRO A 160 -11.95 -4.41 27.86
CA PRO A 160 -12.22 -2.99 27.65
C PRO A 160 -11.00 -2.07 27.66
N LYS A 161 -9.87 -2.50 28.24
CA LYS A 161 -8.61 -1.75 28.20
C LYS A 161 -8.01 -1.70 26.79
N TRP A 162 -8.37 -2.64 25.91
CA TRP A 162 -7.89 -2.70 24.53
C TRP A 162 -8.74 -1.88 23.53
N HIS A 163 -9.95 -1.48 23.90
CA HIS A 163 -10.88 -0.72 23.05
C HIS A 163 -10.62 0.78 23.13
#